data_AF-A0A975MRH8-F1
#
_entry.id   AF-A0A975MRH8-F1
#
_cell.length_a   1.000
_cell.length_b   1.000
_cell.length_c   1.000
_cell.angle_alpha   90.00
_cell.angle_beta   90.00
_cell.angle_gamma   90.00
#
_symmetry.space_group_name_H-M   'P 1'
#
loop_
_entity.id
_entity.type
_entity.pdbx_description
1 polymer ?
#
loop_
_entity_poly.entity_id
_entity_poly.type
_entity_poly.pdbx_seq_one_letter_code
_entity_poly.pdbx_strand_id
1 'polypeptide(L)'
;MKDTTPPAFAAPFVPAQPTARSLSRTHRTTAFSQRLLVHWDPETGWAHLAVAEPGGANPRFAGFHRFPSGDTDSVLAALTEAGWDAGQPTELEDGMLGVRARPGREREGR
;
A
#
# COMPACT_ATOMS: atom_id res chain seq x y z
N MET A 1 20.81 22.72 3.26
CA MET A 1 19.55 22.57 2.50
C MET A 1 19.65 21.22 1.80
N LYS A 2 18.90 20.21 2.24
CA LYS A 2 18.96 18.88 1.61
C LYS A 2 17.97 18.86 0.46
N ASP A 3 18.54 18.78 -0.74
CA ASP A 3 17.87 18.60 -2.01
C ASP A 3 16.89 17.41 -1.89
N THR A 4 15.60 17.71 -1.79
CA THR A 4 14.52 16.72 -1.71
C THR A 4 13.96 16.52 -3.11
N THR A 5 14.85 16.21 -4.06
CA THR A 5 14.46 15.87 -5.42
C THR A 5 14.06 14.39 -5.41
N PRO A 6 12.78 14.04 -5.63
CA PRO A 6 12.38 12.64 -5.72
C PRO A 6 13.08 12.00 -6.94
N PRO A 7 13.50 10.72 -6.85
CA PRO A 7 13.98 10.01 -8.03
C PRO A 7 12.92 10.05 -9.13
N ALA A 8 13.38 10.15 -10.38
CA ALA A 8 12.61 10.45 -11.58
C ALA A 8 11.63 9.31 -12.00
N PHE A 9 10.78 8.86 -11.10
CA PHE A 9 9.54 8.15 -11.41
C PHE A 9 8.43 9.20 -11.44
N ALA A 10 8.30 9.88 -12.57
CA ALA A 10 7.43 11.03 -12.76
C ALA A 10 5.95 10.69 -12.50
N ALA A 11 5.46 11.09 -11.32
CA ALA A 11 4.06 11.46 -11.11
C ALA A 11 4.04 12.79 -10.34
N PRO A 12 3.19 13.75 -10.72
CA PRO A 12 3.07 15.02 -10.00
C PRO A 12 2.70 14.73 -8.56
N PHE A 13 3.41 15.40 -7.64
CA PHE A 13 3.26 15.32 -6.20
C PHE A 13 1.80 15.60 -5.81
N VAL A 14 0.99 14.56 -5.68
CA VAL A 14 -0.33 14.68 -5.07
C VAL A 14 -0.07 14.84 -3.57
N PRO A 15 -0.53 15.92 -2.92
CA PRO A 15 -0.32 16.11 -1.50
C PRO A 15 -0.82 14.88 -0.76
N ALA A 16 0.05 14.36 0.12
CA ALA A 16 -0.19 13.21 0.97
C ALA A 16 -1.61 13.27 1.54
N GLN A 17 -2.52 12.47 0.99
CA GLN A 17 -3.74 12.17 1.72
C GLN A 17 -3.34 11.42 2.98
N PRO A 18 -3.97 11.69 4.14
CA PRO A 18 -3.68 10.97 5.36
C PRO A 18 -3.74 9.46 5.06
N THR A 19 -2.67 8.76 5.42
CA THR A 19 -2.39 7.31 5.27
C THR A 19 -3.64 6.44 5.21
N ALA A 20 -4.55 6.61 6.17
CA ALA A 20 -5.80 5.87 6.24
C ALA A 20 -6.78 6.17 5.09
N ARG A 21 -6.90 7.41 4.58
CA ARG A 21 -7.90 7.76 3.55
C ARG A 21 -7.62 7.14 2.19
N SER A 22 -6.37 7.11 1.72
CA SER A 22 -6.06 6.47 0.43
C SER A 22 -6.23 4.96 0.52
N LEU A 23 -5.73 4.32 1.58
CA LEU A 23 -5.91 2.90 1.81
C LEU A 23 -7.39 2.52 2.06
N SER A 24 -8.15 3.34 2.80
CA SER A 24 -9.59 3.16 3.04
C SER A 24 -10.44 3.46 1.81
N ARG A 25 -10.02 4.39 0.94
CA ARG A 25 -10.68 4.62 -0.34
C ARG A 25 -10.48 3.42 -1.25
N THR A 26 -9.25 2.91 -1.34
CA THR A 26 -8.94 1.68 -2.06
C THR A 26 -9.75 0.52 -1.47
N HIS A 27 -9.81 0.39 -0.15
CA HIS A 27 -10.62 -0.62 0.57
C HIS A 27 -12.11 -0.55 0.22
N ARG A 28 -12.69 0.66 0.18
CA ARG A 28 -14.10 0.87 -0.21
C ARG A 28 -14.38 0.58 -1.67
N THR A 29 -13.41 0.83 -2.56
CA THR A 29 -13.55 0.54 -3.99
C THR A 29 -13.28 -0.91 -4.33
N THR A 30 -12.52 -1.61 -3.48
CA THR A 30 -12.29 -3.05 -3.63
C THR A 30 -13.49 -3.81 -3.12
N ALA A 31 -14.36 -4.23 -4.04
CA ALA A 31 -15.40 -5.21 -3.74
C ALA A 31 -14.76 -6.43 -3.03
N PHE A 32 -15.49 -7.02 -2.07
CA PHE A 32 -15.14 -8.00 -1.02
C PHE A 32 -14.25 -9.23 -1.36
N SER A 33 -13.53 -9.25 -2.46
CA SER A 33 -12.66 -10.35 -2.89
C SER A 33 -11.37 -9.90 -3.58
N GLN A 34 -11.14 -8.60 -3.74
CA GLN A 34 -9.90 -8.08 -4.34
C GLN A 34 -8.77 -8.03 -3.29
N ARG A 35 -7.54 -8.34 -3.69
CA ARG A 35 -6.35 -8.30 -2.84
C ARG A 35 -5.57 -7.03 -3.11
N LEU A 36 -5.10 -6.36 -2.06
CA LEU A 36 -4.15 -5.25 -2.18
C LEU A 36 -2.73 -5.82 -2.21
N LEU A 37 -1.95 -5.39 -3.19
CA LEU A 37 -0.51 -5.61 -3.30
C LEU A 37 0.17 -4.29 -2.94
N VAL A 38 1.09 -4.36 -1.99
CA VAL A 38 1.86 -3.20 -1.53
C VAL A 38 3.32 -3.56 -1.69
N HIS A 39 4.02 -2.85 -2.57
CA HIS A 39 5.46 -2.97 -2.73
C HIS A 39 6.07 -1.67 -2.23
N TRP A 40 7.04 -1.71 -1.33
CA TRP A 40 7.66 -0.52 -0.79
C TRP A 40 9.16 -0.66 -0.68
N ASP A 41 9.82 0.49 -0.74
CA ASP A 41 11.24 0.64 -0.55
C ASP A 41 11.48 1.04 0.93
N PRO A 42 12.21 0.24 1.72
CA PRO A 42 12.50 0.56 3.12
C PRO A 42 13.46 1.74 3.29
N GLU A 43 14.29 2.06 2.31
CA GLU A 43 15.23 3.19 2.37
C GLU A 43 14.51 4.52 2.19
N THR A 44 13.55 4.58 1.27
CA THR A 44 12.83 5.83 0.95
C THR A 44 11.45 5.94 1.60
N GLY A 45 10.89 4.80 2.03
CA GLY A 45 9.54 4.66 2.56
C GLY A 45 8.44 4.77 1.50
N TRP A 46 8.79 4.88 0.22
CA TRP A 46 7.80 4.96 -0.85
C TRP A 46 7.23 3.58 -1.18
N ALA A 47 5.94 3.55 -1.44
CA ALA A 47 5.18 2.36 -1.72
C ALA A 47 4.31 2.52 -2.97
N HIS A 48 4.30 1.48 -3.78
CA HIS A 48 3.42 1.27 -4.90
C HIS A 48 2.27 0.34 -4.49
N LEU A 49 1.04 0.82 -4.65
CA LEU A 49 -0.18 0.10 -4.33
C LEU A 49 -0.83 -0.39 -5.62
N ALA A 50 -1.18 -1.67 -5.67
CA ALA A 50 -1.93 -2.27 -6.76
C ALA A 50 -3.03 -3.20 -6.25
N VAL A 51 -4.13 -3.31 -6.97
CA VAL A 51 -5.28 -4.15 -6.62
C VAL A 51 -5.36 -5.32 -7.59
N ALA A 52 -5.29 -6.54 -7.05
CA ALA A 52 -5.48 -7.77 -7.79
C ALA A 52 -6.93 -8.26 -7.66
N GLU A 53 -7.62 -8.38 -8.79
CA GLU A 53 -8.97 -8.93 -8.84
C GLU A 53 -8.95 -10.46 -8.79
N PRO A 54 -9.94 -11.11 -8.13
CA PRO A 54 -10.05 -12.56 -8.17
C PRO A 54 -10.33 -13.03 -9.61
N GLY A 55 -9.46 -13.89 -10.14
CA GLY A 55 -9.54 -14.36 -11.53
C GLY A 55 -8.92 -13.40 -12.57
N GLY A 56 -8.48 -12.21 -12.15
CA GLY A 56 -7.73 -11.28 -12.98
C GLY A 56 -6.25 -11.68 -13.03
N ALA A 57 -5.70 -11.81 -14.25
CA ALA A 57 -4.29 -12.15 -14.43
C ALA A 57 -3.34 -10.99 -14.03
N ASN A 58 -3.81 -9.74 -14.13
CA ASN A 58 -2.98 -8.56 -13.94
C ASN A 58 -3.52 -7.65 -12.84
N PRO A 59 -2.70 -7.30 -11.82
CA PRO A 59 -3.08 -6.31 -10.83
C PRO A 59 -3.17 -4.92 -11.46
N ARG A 60 -4.16 -4.12 -11.04
CA ARG A 60 -4.36 -2.74 -11.49
C ARG A 60 -3.68 -1.77 -10.53
N PHE A 61 -2.95 -0.80 -11.07
CA PHE A 61 -2.36 0.27 -10.26
C PHE A 61 -3.44 1.04 -9.49
N ALA A 62 -3.22 1.25 -8.19
CA ALA A 62 -4.13 1.94 -7.29
C ALA A 62 -3.56 3.28 -6.80
N GLY A 63 -2.24 3.42 -6.71
CA GLY A 63 -1.60 4.68 -6.32
C GLY A 63 -0.20 4.51 -5.74
N PHE A 64 0.42 5.64 -5.42
CA PHE A 64 1.64 5.69 -4.60
C PHE A 64 1.31 6.15 -3.18
N HIS A 65 2.11 5.69 -2.22
CA HIS A 65 2.01 6.08 -0.83
C HIS A 65 3.40 6.23 -0.23
N ARG A 66 3.55 7.05 0.82
CA ARG A 66 4.81 7.18 1.54
C ARG A 66 4.59 6.84 3.01
N PHE A 67 5.18 5.73 3.43
CA PHE A 67 5.25 5.35 4.83
C PHE A 67 6.37 6.15 5.52
N PRO A 68 6.12 6.78 6.68
CA PRO A 68 7.08 7.70 7.31
C PRO A 68 8.44 7.09 7.62
N SER A 69 8.48 5.80 7.92
CA SER A 69 9.65 5.10 8.44
C SER A 69 10.11 3.94 7.58
N GLY A 70 9.34 3.53 6.55
CA GLY A 70 9.69 2.48 5.59
C GLY A 70 9.83 1.07 6.17
N ASP A 71 9.83 0.94 7.50
CA ASP A 71 9.91 -0.34 8.18
C ASP A 71 8.62 -1.14 8.06
N THR A 72 8.78 -2.46 8.07
CA THR A 72 7.70 -3.43 7.99
C THR A 72 6.60 -3.20 9.01
N ASP A 73 6.94 -2.93 10.27
CA ASP A 73 5.96 -2.83 11.35
C ASP A 73 5.02 -1.64 11.11
N SER A 74 5.58 -0.50 10.72
CA SER A 74 4.84 0.72 10.39
C SER A 74 3.95 0.55 9.16
N VAL A 75 4.41 -0.19 8.15
CA VAL A 75 3.61 -0.53 6.96
C VAL A 75 2.43 -1.42 7.35
N LEU A 76 2.68 -2.47 8.12
CA LEU A 76 1.64 -3.41 8.57
C LEU A 76 0.63 -2.75 9.51
N ALA A 77 1.09 -1.87 10.40
CA ALA A 77 0.23 -1.08 11.28
C ALA A 77 -0.70 -0.17 10.46
N ALA A 78 -0.15 0.57 9.49
CA ALA A 78 -0.95 1.45 8.63
C ALA A 78 -1.98 0.68 7.77
N LEU A 79 -1.63 -0.53 7.31
CA LEU A 79 -2.56 -1.42 6.62
C LEU A 79 -3.68 -1.89 7.54
N THR A 80 -3.33 -2.31 8.75
CA THR A 80 -4.29 -2.75 9.78
C THR A 80 -5.25 -1.63 10.17
N GLU A 81 -4.75 -0.41 10.40
CA GLU A 81 -5.56 0.78 10.69
C GLU A 81 -6.53 1.13 9.56
N ALA A 82 -6.12 0.85 8.31
CA ALA A 82 -6.96 1.03 7.14
C ALA A 82 -7.93 -0.15 6.88
N GLY A 83 -7.98 -1.13 7.79
CA GLY A 83 -8.87 -2.29 7.69
C GLY A 83 -8.36 -3.40 6.78
N TRP A 84 -7.06 -3.41 6.45
CA TRP A 84 -6.45 -4.47 5.66
C TRP A 84 -5.76 -5.52 6.55
N ASP A 85 -6.05 -6.79 6.30
CA ASP A 85 -5.34 -7.93 6.88
C ASP A 85 -4.15 -8.27 5.98
N ALA A 86 -2.97 -7.81 6.38
CA ALA A 86 -1.72 -8.01 5.64
C ALA A 86 -1.05 -9.34 6.03
N GLY A 87 -0.60 -10.11 5.03
CA GLY A 87 0.19 -11.31 5.25
C GLY A 87 1.65 -11.00 5.61
N GLN A 88 2.49 -12.04 5.55
CA GLN A 88 3.93 -11.86 5.76
C GLN A 88 4.56 -11.07 4.60
N PRO A 89 5.35 -10.02 4.89
CA PRO A 89 6.20 -9.37 3.90
C PRO A 89 7.18 -10.36 3.26
N THR A 90 7.49 -10.13 1.99
CA THR A 90 8.47 -10.90 1.23
C THR A 90 9.43 -9.93 0.56
N GLU A 91 10.72 -10.24 0.56
CA GLU A 91 11.70 -9.49 -0.23
C GLU A 91 11.45 -9.70 -1.72
N LEU A 92 11.40 -8.60 -2.45
CA LEU A 92 11.30 -8.53 -3.90
C LEU A 92 12.68 -8.18 -4.47
N GLU A 93 12.75 -8.09 -5.79
CA GLU A 93 13.94 -7.60 -6.48
C GLU A 93 14.27 -6.15 -6.07
N ASP A 94 15.55 -5.78 -6.21
CA ASP A 94 16.07 -4.44 -5.89
C ASP A 94 15.92 -4.03 -4.41
N GLY A 95 15.80 -4.98 -3.48
CA GLY A 95 15.71 -4.69 -2.04
C GLY A 95 14.36 -4.11 -1.60
N MET A 96 13.37 -4.12 -2.49
CA MET A 96 12.00 -3.76 -2.15
C MET A 96 11.34 -4.86 -1.31
N LEU A 97 10.37 -4.47 -0.49
CA LEU A 97 9.51 -5.39 0.24
C LEU A 97 8.13 -5.40 -0.37
N GLY A 98 7.52 -6.58 -0.41
CA GLY A 98 6.19 -6.80 -0.95
C GLY A 98 5.28 -7.47 0.07
N VAL A 99 4.06 -6.99 0.24
CA VAL A 99 3.04 -7.66 1.03
C VAL A 99 1.71 -7.73 0.28
N ARG A 100 1.01 -8.84 0.50
CA ARG A 100 -0.36 -9.03 0.03
C ARG A 100 -1.29 -8.84 1.21
N ALA A 101 -2.24 -7.93 1.07
CA ALA A 101 -3.26 -7.68 2.06
C ALA A 101 -4.66 -8.00 1.50
N ARG A 102 -5.53 -8.45 2.38
CA ARG A 102 -6.95 -8.71 2.08
C ARG A 102 -7.80 -7.70 2.85
N PRO A 103 -9.00 -7.37 2.35
CA PRO A 103 -9.95 -6.63 3.17
C PRO A 103 -10.13 -7.41 4.47
N GLY A 104 -9.81 -6.79 5.60
CA GLY A 104 -10.15 -7.33 6.90
C GLY A 104 -11.66 -7.55 6.91
N ARG A 105 -12.14 -8.62 7.53
CA ARG A 105 -13.58 -8.72 7.78
C ARG A 105 -13.96 -7.45 8.52
N GLU A 106 -14.77 -6.59 7.90
CA GLU A 106 -15.49 -5.58 8.66
C GLU A 106 -16.03 -6.33 9.87
N ARG A 107 -15.66 -5.89 11.07
CA ARG A 107 -16.47 -6.26 12.23
C ARG A 107 -17.84 -5.70 11.90
N GLU A 108 -18.68 -6.55 11.33
CA GLU A 108 -20.13 -6.44 11.33
C GLU A 108 -20.53 -6.34 12.81
N GLY A 109 -20.42 -5.14 13.38
CA GLY A 109 -21.12 -4.75 14.59
C GLY A 109 -22.49 -4.30 14.11
N ARG A 110 -23.48 -5.18 14.21
CA ARG A 110 -24.36 -5.37 15.38
C ARG A 110 -25.55 -4.42 15.34
#